data_AF-A0A6G1WAV3-F1
#
_entry.id   AF-A0A6G1WAV3-F1
#
_cell.length_a   1.000
_cell.length_b   1.000
_cell.length_c   1.000
_cell.angle_alpha   90.00
_cell.angle_beta   90.00
_cell.angle_gamma   90.00
#
_symmetry.space_group_name_H-M   'P 1'
#
loop_
_entity.id
_entity.type
_entity.pdbx_description
1 polymer ?
#
loop_
_entity_poly.entity_id
_entity_poly.type
_entity_poly.pdbx_seq_one_letter_code
_entity_poly.pdbx_strand_id
1 'polypeptide(L)'
;MTDSNAIPDLDSLEQMFPLMTQTEAQLRITRRIKAELPHVTGNAIGPYLQTGIAYFNKHGNLDGWNLTGVSVGAEFAQIDREAAAKRSAVLKAAGFSPRYATMAEVQHVMKIAHDACMADGNKPSASAMLRDAGVPAKTANKLASKRSIHSTKAWDQQEQHPSRVAMREQGVLSRRKERGAVSGSLAGTVAALYSLAEHTKDRQRLSAIEQAQARMESEIAALKAQLAQHEVRMDVTEAGIDAKATAILMRIEGKSLGDIASALGRKRATVQSWVRGV
;
A
#
# COMPACT_ATOMS: atom_id res chain seq x y z
N MET A 1 -8.60 -27.54 76.33
CA MET A 1 -8.80 -29.00 76.38
C MET A 1 -10.30 -29.21 76.24
N THR A 2 -10.86 -29.57 75.09
CA THR A 2 -10.35 -30.31 73.93
C THR A 2 -11.08 -29.81 72.68
N ASP A 3 -10.31 -29.56 71.63
CA ASP A 3 -10.77 -29.32 70.27
C ASP A 3 -11.56 -30.54 69.76
N SER A 4 -12.78 -30.32 69.27
CA SER A 4 -13.49 -31.28 68.44
C SER A 4 -13.68 -30.67 67.05
N ASN A 5 -12.76 -31.06 66.17
CA ASN A 5 -12.89 -30.99 64.72
C ASN A 5 -14.21 -31.63 64.28
N ALA A 6 -15.20 -30.82 63.92
CA ALA A 6 -16.28 -31.27 63.06
C ALA A 6 -15.83 -31.08 61.61
N ILE A 7 -15.48 -32.20 60.98
CA ILE A 7 -15.18 -32.33 59.56
C ILE A 7 -16.40 -31.80 58.79
N PRO A 8 -16.26 -30.83 57.86
CA PRO A 8 -17.35 -30.47 56.98
C PRO A 8 -17.73 -31.69 56.13
N ASP A 9 -19.02 -31.99 56.16
CA ASP A 9 -19.69 -33.11 55.49
C ASP A 9 -19.27 -33.20 54.00
N LEU A 10 -18.48 -34.22 53.68
CA LEU A 10 -17.94 -34.48 52.34
C LEU A 10 -19.05 -34.84 51.33
N ASP A 11 -20.26 -35.16 51.80
CA ASP A 11 -21.43 -35.42 50.95
C ASP A 11 -22.04 -34.14 50.36
N SER A 12 -21.60 -32.95 50.80
CA SER A 12 -22.01 -31.67 50.19
C SER A 12 -21.12 -31.23 49.00
N LEU A 13 -20.09 -32.00 48.66
CA LEU A 13 -19.20 -31.76 47.52
C LEU A 13 -19.40 -32.74 46.34
N GLU A 14 -20.37 -33.66 46.43
CA GLU A 14 -20.72 -34.60 45.36
C GLU A 14 -21.98 -34.22 44.55
N GLN A 15 -22.17 -32.92 44.30
CA GLN A 15 -22.81 -32.49 43.04
C GLN A 15 -21.76 -31.95 42.08
N MET A 16 -20.64 -32.66 41.97
CA MET A 16 -19.71 -32.57 40.85
C MET A 16 -20.40 -33.16 39.60
N PHE A 17 -21.27 -32.37 38.97
CA PHE A 17 -21.40 -32.49 37.52
C PHE A 17 -19.98 -32.30 36.96
N PRO A 18 -19.44 -33.23 36.15
CA PRO A 18 -18.16 -33.00 35.52
C PRO A 18 -18.36 -31.77 34.63
N LEU A 19 -17.80 -30.63 35.05
CA LEU A 19 -17.72 -29.40 34.26
C LEU A 19 -16.88 -29.74 33.04
N MET A 20 -17.53 -30.28 32.02
CA MET A 20 -16.91 -30.62 30.76
C MET A 20 -16.22 -29.36 30.27
N THR A 21 -14.90 -29.42 30.14
CA THR A 21 -14.13 -28.22 29.82
C THR A 21 -14.50 -27.76 28.42
N GLN A 22 -14.38 -26.45 28.13
CA GLN A 22 -14.69 -25.92 26.80
C GLN A 22 -13.90 -26.65 25.68
N THR A 23 -12.70 -27.12 26.00
CA THR A 23 -11.85 -27.93 25.12
C THR A 23 -12.42 -29.33 24.87
N GLU A 24 -12.95 -30.00 25.91
CA GLU A 24 -13.64 -31.29 25.76
C GLU A 24 -14.94 -31.15 24.98
N ALA A 25 -15.68 -30.06 25.18
CA ALA A 25 -16.84 -29.70 24.37
C ALA A 25 -16.51 -29.57 22.89
N GLN A 26 -15.45 -28.82 22.56
CA GLN A 26 -14.98 -28.68 21.19
C GLN A 26 -14.58 -30.02 20.55
N LEU A 27 -13.91 -30.90 21.29
CA LEU A 27 -13.53 -32.23 20.80
C LEU A 27 -14.76 -33.12 20.57
N ARG A 28 -15.73 -33.12 21.50
CA ARG A 28 -16.98 -33.89 21.35
C ARG A 28 -17.81 -33.39 20.17
N ILE A 29 -17.96 -32.06 20.03
CA ILE A 29 -18.64 -31.42 18.89
C ILE A 29 -17.95 -31.81 17.58
N THR A 30 -16.61 -31.71 17.51
CA THR A 30 -15.86 -32.04 16.29
C THR A 30 -15.96 -33.52 15.92
N ARG A 31 -15.93 -34.44 16.91
CA ARG A 31 -16.17 -35.87 16.66
C ARG A 31 -17.57 -36.13 16.14
N ARG A 32 -18.58 -35.48 16.73
CA ARG A 32 -19.98 -35.61 16.31
C ARG A 32 -20.22 -35.06 14.89
N ILE A 33 -19.64 -33.90 14.56
CA ILE A 33 -19.64 -33.34 13.18
C ILE A 33 -19.02 -34.34 12.20
N LYS A 34 -17.86 -34.92 12.53
CA LYS A 34 -17.20 -35.90 11.64
C LYS A 34 -17.99 -37.19 11.45
N ALA A 35 -18.69 -37.64 12.50
CA ALA A 35 -19.49 -38.86 12.47
C ALA A 35 -20.80 -38.68 11.69
N GLU A 36 -21.53 -37.58 11.94
CA GLU A 36 -22.86 -37.35 11.36
C GLU A 36 -22.79 -36.59 10.02
N LEU A 37 -21.76 -35.78 9.79
CA LEU A 37 -21.56 -34.97 8.58
C LEU A 37 -20.14 -35.18 7.99
N PRO A 38 -19.80 -36.38 7.50
CA PRO A 38 -18.45 -36.69 7.00
C PRO A 38 -18.01 -35.84 5.80
N HIS A 39 -18.95 -35.19 5.11
CA HIS A 39 -18.70 -34.29 3.99
C HIS A 39 -18.28 -32.86 4.42
N VAL A 40 -18.48 -32.49 5.70
CA VAL A 40 -18.10 -31.18 6.23
C VAL A 40 -16.62 -31.21 6.65
N THR A 41 -15.77 -30.56 5.87
CA THR A 41 -14.31 -30.54 6.10
C THR A 41 -13.73 -29.13 6.07
N GLY A 42 -12.57 -28.96 6.72
CA GLY A 42 -11.82 -27.69 6.75
C GLY A 42 -12.65 -26.52 7.32
N ASN A 43 -12.68 -25.40 6.60
CA ASN A 43 -13.34 -24.17 7.04
C ASN A 43 -14.87 -24.31 7.22
N ALA A 44 -15.48 -25.34 6.64
CA ALA A 44 -16.91 -25.61 6.78
C ALA A 44 -17.27 -26.14 8.18
N ILE A 45 -16.31 -26.61 8.99
CA ILE A 45 -16.53 -27.08 10.37
C ILE A 45 -16.81 -25.90 11.31
N GLY A 46 -16.23 -24.73 11.03
CA GLY A 46 -16.26 -23.56 11.91
C GLY A 46 -17.67 -23.13 12.35
N PRO A 47 -18.64 -22.97 11.44
CA PRO A 47 -20.02 -22.62 11.80
C PRO A 47 -20.70 -23.64 12.72
N TYR A 48 -20.54 -24.94 12.47
CA TYR A 48 -21.10 -26.00 13.32
C TYR A 48 -20.42 -26.08 14.69
N LEU A 49 -19.11 -25.85 14.71
CA LEU A 49 -18.36 -25.76 15.97
C LEU A 49 -18.84 -24.57 16.81
N GLN A 50 -19.07 -23.41 16.18
CA GLN A 50 -19.59 -22.22 16.85
C GLN A 50 -21.00 -22.43 17.40
N THR A 51 -21.91 -23.05 16.64
CA THR A 51 -23.28 -23.33 17.12
C THR A 51 -23.28 -24.36 18.26
N GLY A 52 -22.42 -25.37 18.20
CA GLY A 52 -22.25 -26.35 19.27
C GLY A 52 -21.67 -25.74 20.54
N ILE A 53 -20.66 -24.87 20.43
CA ILE A 53 -20.09 -24.15 21.59
C ILE A 53 -21.14 -23.21 22.19
N ALA A 54 -21.88 -22.47 21.37
CA ALA A 54 -22.94 -21.58 21.85
C ALA A 54 -24.06 -22.34 22.58
N TYR A 55 -24.44 -23.53 22.08
CA TYR A 55 -25.39 -24.39 22.75
C TYR A 55 -24.85 -24.91 24.09
N PHE A 56 -23.63 -25.43 24.09
CA PHE A 56 -22.98 -25.95 25.29
C PHE A 56 -22.86 -24.87 26.39
N ASN A 57 -22.43 -23.66 26.02
CA ASN A 57 -22.33 -22.54 26.96
C ASN A 57 -23.68 -22.15 27.57
N LYS A 58 -24.78 -22.38 26.84
CA LYS A 58 -26.13 -22.02 27.28
C LYS A 58 -26.81 -23.12 28.12
N HIS A 59 -26.52 -24.39 27.83
CA HIS A 59 -27.25 -25.53 28.39
C HIS A 59 -26.39 -26.44 29.28
N GLY A 60 -25.07 -26.23 29.34
CA GLY A 60 -24.13 -27.02 30.16
C GLY A 60 -23.84 -28.42 29.62
N ASN A 61 -24.55 -28.87 28.58
CA ASN A 61 -24.33 -30.14 27.89
C ASN A 61 -24.64 -30.02 26.38
N LEU A 62 -24.47 -31.12 25.64
CA LEU A 62 -24.74 -31.20 24.19
C LEU A 62 -25.98 -32.04 23.86
N ASP A 63 -26.74 -32.44 24.88
CA ASP A 63 -27.91 -33.29 24.72
C ASP A 63 -29.08 -32.45 24.20
N GLY A 64 -29.61 -32.81 23.04
CA GLY A 64 -30.60 -32.00 22.31
C GLY A 64 -30.00 -30.96 21.36
N TRP A 65 -28.67 -30.85 21.25
CA TRP A 65 -28.04 -30.09 20.17
C TRP A 65 -28.18 -30.85 18.85
N ASN A 66 -28.84 -30.22 17.87
CA ASN A 66 -29.05 -30.75 16.53
C ASN A 66 -28.11 -30.11 15.51
N LEU A 67 -27.49 -30.95 14.68
CA LEU A 67 -26.61 -30.55 13.56
C LEU A 67 -27.39 -30.09 12.32
N THR A 68 -28.59 -29.53 12.51
CA THR A 68 -29.44 -28.99 11.44
C THR A 68 -28.90 -27.63 11.02
N GLY A 69 -27.89 -27.64 10.17
CA GLY A 69 -27.20 -26.42 9.79
C GLY A 69 -26.43 -26.55 8.50
N VAL A 70 -26.89 -27.35 7.53
CA VAL A 70 -26.41 -27.13 6.17
C VAL A 70 -26.94 -25.77 5.78
N SER A 71 -26.08 -24.75 5.85
CA SER A 71 -26.47 -23.45 5.33
C SER A 71 -26.81 -23.69 3.87
N VAL A 72 -27.95 -23.16 3.42
CA VAL A 72 -28.38 -23.25 2.03
C VAL A 72 -27.24 -22.83 1.08
N GLY A 73 -26.38 -21.90 1.51
CA GLY A 73 -25.16 -21.52 0.78
C GLY A 73 -24.09 -22.61 0.66
N ALA A 74 -23.92 -23.50 1.65
CA ALA A 74 -23.01 -24.64 1.55
C ALA A 74 -23.51 -25.70 0.55
N GLU A 75 -24.82 -25.93 0.48
CA GLU A 75 -25.44 -26.82 -0.52
C GLU A 75 -25.28 -26.24 -1.92
N PHE A 76 -25.60 -24.96 -2.12
CA PHE A 76 -25.38 -24.31 -3.42
C PHE A 76 -23.91 -24.36 -3.85
N ALA A 77 -22.98 -24.11 -2.94
CA ALA A 77 -21.55 -24.22 -3.23
C ALA A 77 -21.11 -25.65 -3.58
N GLN A 78 -21.80 -26.67 -3.07
CA GLN A 78 -21.55 -28.07 -3.45
C GLN A 78 -22.13 -28.36 -4.83
N ILE A 79 -23.39 -27.97 -5.09
CA ILE A 79 -24.04 -28.11 -6.40
C ILE A 79 -23.19 -27.44 -7.50
N ASP A 80 -22.68 -26.23 -7.24
CA ASP A 80 -21.82 -25.51 -8.18
C ASP A 80 -20.49 -26.23 -8.45
N ARG A 81 -19.87 -26.82 -7.42
CA ARG A 81 -18.65 -27.62 -7.55
C ARG A 81 -18.89 -28.87 -8.38
N GLU A 82 -19.98 -29.59 -8.12
CA GLU A 82 -20.36 -30.79 -8.87
C GLU A 82 -20.70 -30.45 -10.33
N ALA A 83 -21.45 -29.37 -10.56
CA ALA A 83 -21.75 -28.88 -11.90
C ALA A 83 -20.47 -28.46 -12.65
N ALA A 84 -19.53 -27.78 -11.98
CA ALA A 84 -18.24 -27.41 -12.55
C ALA A 84 -17.39 -28.65 -12.90
N ALA A 85 -17.35 -29.66 -12.02
CA ALA A 85 -16.65 -30.91 -12.28
C ALA A 85 -17.24 -31.67 -13.48
N LYS A 86 -18.58 -31.76 -13.57
CA LYS A 86 -19.27 -32.36 -14.72
C LYS A 86 -18.95 -31.62 -16.02
N ARG A 87 -19.05 -30.29 -16.04
CA ARG A 87 -18.66 -29.47 -17.20
C ARG A 87 -17.20 -29.70 -17.60
N SER A 88 -16.29 -29.75 -16.64
CA SER A 88 -14.87 -30.02 -16.91
C SER A 88 -14.65 -31.42 -17.48
N ALA A 89 -15.37 -32.44 -17.00
CA ALA A 89 -15.28 -33.80 -17.50
C ALA A 89 -15.76 -33.90 -18.96
N VAL A 90 -16.90 -33.28 -19.28
CA VAL A 90 -17.42 -33.21 -20.65
C VAL A 90 -16.44 -32.51 -21.59
N LEU A 91 -15.89 -31.36 -21.18
CA LEU A 91 -14.88 -30.65 -21.97
C LEU A 91 -13.62 -31.51 -22.20
N LYS A 92 -13.15 -32.21 -21.16
CA LYS A 92 -11.98 -33.10 -21.27
C LYS A 92 -12.25 -34.29 -22.21
N ALA A 93 -13.45 -34.87 -22.15
CA ALA A 93 -13.88 -35.95 -23.04
C ALA A 93 -13.97 -35.47 -24.50
N ALA A 94 -14.35 -34.21 -24.73
CA ALA A 94 -14.30 -33.56 -26.04
C ALA A 94 -12.88 -33.13 -26.48
N GLY A 95 -11.84 -33.52 -25.74
CA GLY A 95 -10.44 -33.20 -26.05
C GLY A 95 -9.99 -31.78 -25.66
N PHE A 96 -10.83 -31.02 -24.95
CA PHE A 96 -10.46 -29.68 -24.49
C PHE A 96 -9.62 -29.76 -23.20
N SER A 97 -8.36 -29.35 -23.29
CA SER A 97 -7.46 -29.23 -22.14
C SER A 97 -7.28 -27.75 -21.74
N PRO A 98 -7.88 -27.29 -20.63
CA PRO A 98 -7.69 -25.92 -20.17
C PRO A 98 -6.25 -25.73 -19.66
N ARG A 99 -5.45 -24.98 -20.41
CA ARG A 99 -4.14 -24.50 -19.95
C ARG A 99 -4.27 -23.17 -19.20
N TYR A 100 -3.56 -23.09 -18.08
CA TYR A 100 -3.34 -21.87 -17.31
C TYR A 100 -1.85 -21.52 -17.33
N ALA A 101 -1.54 -20.26 -17.06
CA ALA A 101 -0.15 -19.82 -16.99
C ALA A 101 0.51 -20.43 -15.76
N THR A 102 1.70 -20.99 -15.92
CA THR A 102 2.49 -21.51 -14.80
C THR A 102 3.07 -20.38 -13.96
N MET A 103 3.50 -20.67 -12.73
CA MET A 103 4.17 -19.66 -11.88
C MET A 103 5.40 -19.05 -12.59
N ALA A 104 6.21 -19.88 -13.26
CA ALA A 104 7.42 -19.43 -13.95
C ALA A 104 7.09 -18.48 -15.12
N GLU A 105 6.07 -18.79 -15.92
CA GLU A 105 5.60 -17.93 -17.02
C GLU A 105 5.11 -16.57 -16.48
N VAL A 106 4.36 -16.57 -15.36
CA VAL A 106 3.85 -15.34 -14.75
C VAL A 106 4.98 -14.52 -14.13
N GLN A 107 5.94 -15.16 -13.45
CA GLN A 107 7.13 -14.49 -12.92
C GLN A 107 7.95 -13.84 -14.03
N HIS A 108 8.14 -14.54 -15.14
CA HIS A 108 8.85 -14.01 -16.30
C HIS A 108 8.17 -12.75 -16.85
N VAL A 109 6.85 -12.81 -17.04
CA VAL A 109 6.04 -11.65 -17.47
C VAL A 109 6.15 -10.50 -16.48
N MET A 110 5.96 -10.75 -15.17
CA MET A 110 6.03 -9.69 -14.16
C MET A 110 7.41 -9.04 -14.10
N LYS A 111 8.47 -9.85 -14.16
CA LYS A 111 9.85 -9.34 -14.15
C LYS A 111 10.11 -8.43 -15.34
N ILE A 112 9.84 -8.90 -16.57
CA ILE A 112 10.05 -8.08 -17.77
C ILE A 112 9.19 -6.82 -17.75
N ALA A 113 7.94 -6.92 -17.32
CA ALA A 113 7.06 -5.76 -17.20
C ALA A 113 7.61 -4.74 -16.20
N HIS A 114 8.18 -5.18 -15.08
CA HIS A 114 8.82 -4.33 -14.09
C HIS A 114 10.11 -3.69 -14.61
N ASP A 115 10.94 -4.44 -15.34
CA ASP A 115 12.17 -3.94 -15.97
C ASP A 115 11.83 -2.88 -17.04
N ALA A 116 10.78 -3.08 -17.82
CA ALA A 116 10.40 -2.22 -18.94
C ALA A 116 9.53 -1.00 -18.54
N CYS A 117 8.77 -1.05 -17.44
CA CYS A 117 7.73 -0.06 -17.19
C CYS A 117 8.25 1.37 -16.98
N MET A 118 9.45 1.52 -16.42
CA MET A 118 10.09 2.81 -16.19
C MET A 118 11.01 3.24 -17.35
N ALA A 119 11.30 2.37 -18.33
CA ALA A 119 12.05 2.75 -19.52
C ALA A 119 11.18 3.58 -20.49
N ASP A 120 11.79 4.43 -21.31
CA ASP A 120 11.10 5.24 -22.33
C ASP A 120 10.97 4.52 -23.68
N GLY A 121 11.31 3.22 -23.72
CA GLY A 121 11.27 2.38 -24.91
C GLY A 121 9.95 1.65 -25.13
N ASN A 122 9.98 0.74 -26.12
CA ASN A 122 8.84 -0.11 -26.43
C ASN A 122 8.48 -1.01 -25.24
N LYS A 123 7.26 -0.86 -24.72
CA LYS A 123 6.75 -1.64 -23.60
C LYS A 123 6.12 -2.93 -24.14
N PRO A 124 6.73 -4.12 -23.91
CA PRO A 124 6.17 -5.35 -24.44
C PRO A 124 4.82 -5.66 -23.81
N SER A 125 3.95 -6.35 -24.56
CA SER A 125 2.68 -6.84 -24.04
C SER A 125 2.88 -8.13 -23.25
N ALA A 126 1.93 -8.49 -22.37
CA ALA A 126 1.97 -9.77 -21.66
C ALA A 126 2.03 -10.97 -22.61
N SER A 127 1.36 -10.90 -23.78
CA SER A 127 1.43 -11.97 -24.78
C SER A 127 2.76 -12.02 -25.52
N ALA A 128 3.46 -10.89 -25.70
CA ALA A 128 4.83 -10.88 -26.20
C ALA A 128 5.77 -11.57 -25.20
N MET A 129 5.73 -11.16 -23.93
CA MET A 129 6.58 -11.76 -22.89
C MET A 129 6.33 -13.26 -22.70
N LEU A 130 5.07 -13.72 -22.83
CA LEU A 130 4.77 -15.16 -22.81
C LEU A 130 5.37 -15.89 -24.03
N ARG A 131 5.39 -15.27 -25.21
CA ARG A 131 6.06 -15.86 -26.39
C ARG A 131 7.56 -15.97 -26.17
N ASP A 132 8.17 -14.97 -25.55
CA ASP A 132 9.59 -14.97 -25.20
C ASP A 132 9.93 -16.08 -24.18
N ALA A 133 8.97 -16.43 -23.30
CA ALA A 133 9.04 -17.59 -22.41
C ALA A 133 8.81 -18.94 -23.13
N GLY A 134 8.69 -18.97 -24.45
CA GLY A 134 8.47 -20.18 -25.25
C GLY A 134 7.00 -20.61 -25.38
N VAL A 135 6.04 -19.78 -24.97
CA VAL A 135 4.61 -20.09 -25.13
C VAL A 135 4.18 -19.86 -26.58
N PRO A 136 3.53 -20.85 -27.26
CA PRO A 136 3.03 -20.66 -28.61
C PRO A 136 2.07 -19.46 -28.72
N ALA A 137 2.15 -18.68 -29.82
CA ALA A 137 1.44 -17.41 -29.96
C ALA A 137 -0.08 -17.49 -29.69
N LYS A 138 -0.76 -18.52 -30.23
CA LYS A 138 -2.20 -18.75 -30.01
C LYS A 138 -2.54 -18.98 -28.54
N THR A 139 -1.64 -19.62 -27.80
CA THR A 139 -1.77 -19.90 -26.37
C THR A 139 -1.40 -18.68 -25.53
N ALA A 140 -0.35 -17.95 -25.92
CA ALA A 140 0.10 -16.74 -25.24
C ALA A 140 -1.00 -15.68 -25.15
N ASN A 141 -1.72 -15.41 -26.26
CA ASN A 141 -2.84 -14.47 -26.26
C ASN A 141 -3.97 -14.91 -25.32
N LYS A 142 -4.29 -16.21 -25.29
CA LYS A 142 -5.32 -16.78 -24.40
C LYS A 142 -4.91 -16.76 -22.94
N LEU A 143 -3.63 -16.95 -22.63
CA LEU A 143 -3.12 -16.90 -21.26
C LEU A 143 -3.04 -15.46 -20.76
N ALA A 144 -2.62 -14.53 -21.62
CA ALA A 144 -2.56 -13.11 -21.30
C ALA A 144 -3.95 -12.53 -20.96
N SER A 145 -5.00 -12.96 -21.65
CA SER A 145 -6.38 -12.50 -21.39
C SER A 145 -7.04 -13.13 -20.15
N LYS A 146 -6.44 -14.15 -19.54
CA LYS A 146 -6.97 -14.82 -18.35
C LYS A 146 -6.36 -14.25 -17.07
N ARG A 147 -7.14 -14.32 -15.99
CA ARG A 147 -6.62 -14.14 -14.63
C ARG A 147 -5.71 -15.32 -14.28
N SER A 148 -4.56 -15.02 -13.68
CA SER A 148 -3.68 -16.03 -13.09
C SER A 148 -3.81 -16.02 -11.58
N ILE A 149 -3.89 -17.21 -10.98
CA ILE A 149 -3.82 -17.39 -9.52
C ILE A 149 -2.44 -17.01 -8.97
N HIS A 150 -1.43 -16.95 -9.83
CA HIS A 150 -0.04 -16.68 -9.48
C HIS A 150 0.31 -15.19 -9.52
N SER A 151 -0.56 -14.32 -10.07
CA SER A 151 -0.27 -12.89 -10.23
C SER A 151 0.11 -12.22 -8.91
N THR A 152 -0.65 -12.47 -7.83
CA THR A 152 -0.36 -11.90 -6.51
C THR A 152 1.00 -12.34 -5.98
N LYS A 153 1.29 -13.64 -6.01
CA LYS A 153 2.56 -14.18 -5.51
C LYS A 153 3.76 -13.65 -6.32
N ALA A 154 3.63 -13.60 -7.65
CA ALA A 154 4.68 -13.07 -8.52
C ALA A 154 4.90 -11.57 -8.32
N TRP A 155 3.82 -10.81 -8.10
CA TRP A 155 3.88 -9.39 -7.76
C TRP A 155 4.63 -9.18 -6.45
N ASP A 156 4.27 -9.92 -5.39
CA ASP A 156 4.88 -9.80 -4.06
C ASP A 156 6.37 -10.13 -4.08
N GLN A 157 6.80 -11.11 -4.88
CA GLN A 157 8.22 -11.42 -5.08
C GLN A 157 9.04 -10.29 -5.69
N GLN A 158 8.38 -9.33 -6.36
CA GLN A 158 9.01 -8.14 -6.93
C GLN A 158 8.95 -6.94 -5.99
N GLU A 159 8.64 -7.12 -4.70
CA GLU A 159 8.45 -6.01 -3.76
C GLU A 159 9.60 -5.01 -3.72
N GLN A 160 10.85 -5.48 -3.80
CA GLN A 160 12.04 -4.64 -3.78
C GLN A 160 12.49 -4.18 -5.17
N HIS A 161 11.69 -4.42 -6.22
CA HIS A 161 12.04 -3.99 -7.57
C HIS A 161 12.14 -2.45 -7.65
N PRO A 162 13.18 -1.87 -8.28
CA PRO A 162 13.36 -0.41 -8.33
C PRO A 162 12.13 0.36 -8.80
N SER A 163 11.41 -0.17 -9.80
CA SER A 163 10.16 0.45 -10.27
C SER A 163 9.09 0.54 -9.16
N ARG A 164 8.95 -0.49 -8.32
CA ARG A 164 7.94 -0.50 -7.25
C ARG A 164 8.34 0.43 -6.12
N VAL A 165 9.62 0.48 -5.79
CA VAL A 165 10.17 1.42 -4.80
C VAL A 165 9.88 2.85 -5.25
N ALA A 166 10.22 3.21 -6.49
CA ALA A 166 9.93 4.53 -7.05
C ALA A 166 8.44 4.88 -7.04
N MET A 167 7.56 3.94 -7.41
CA MET A 167 6.11 4.18 -7.37
C MET A 167 5.57 4.40 -5.95
N ARG A 168 6.17 3.75 -4.93
CA ARG A 168 5.80 3.94 -3.52
C ARG A 168 6.31 5.27 -2.98
N GLU A 169 7.56 5.62 -3.27
CA GLU A 169 8.16 6.90 -2.87
C GLU A 169 7.38 8.09 -3.43
N GLN A 170 6.93 7.99 -4.69
CA GLN A 170 6.10 9.01 -5.33
C GLN A 170 4.63 8.94 -4.91
N GLY A 171 4.25 8.04 -3.98
CA GLY A 171 2.88 7.88 -3.48
C GLY A 171 1.86 7.45 -4.53
N VAL A 172 2.30 6.88 -5.66
CA VAL A 172 1.43 6.41 -6.75
C VAL A 172 0.90 5.02 -6.45
N LEU A 173 1.73 4.15 -5.85
CA LEU A 173 1.39 2.77 -5.51
C LEU A 173 0.88 2.67 -4.07
N SER A 174 -0.41 2.38 -3.91
CA SER A 174 -1.05 2.08 -2.62
C SER A 174 -1.48 0.63 -2.55
N ARG A 175 -1.71 0.09 -1.35
CA ARG A 175 -2.23 -1.29 -1.17
C ARG A 175 -3.51 -1.57 -1.95
N ARG A 176 -4.40 -0.57 -2.09
CA ARG A 176 -5.63 -0.70 -2.89
C ARG A 176 -5.30 -0.85 -4.38
N LYS A 177 -4.36 -0.05 -4.89
CA LYS A 177 -3.92 -0.11 -6.29
C LYS A 177 -3.15 -1.40 -6.59
N GLU A 178 -2.32 -1.89 -5.67
CA GLU A 178 -1.66 -3.19 -5.78
C GLU A 178 -2.69 -4.32 -5.95
N ARG A 179 -3.69 -4.38 -5.06
CA ARG A 179 -4.78 -5.37 -5.16
C ARG A 179 -5.58 -5.22 -6.46
N GLY A 180 -5.83 -3.98 -6.89
CA GLY A 180 -6.49 -3.70 -8.17
C GLY A 180 -5.70 -4.17 -9.38
N ALA A 181 -4.38 -3.99 -9.38
CA ALA A 181 -3.50 -4.40 -10.48
C ALA A 181 -3.47 -5.92 -10.65
N VAL A 182 -3.42 -6.68 -9.55
CA VAL A 182 -3.28 -8.16 -9.60
C VAL A 182 -4.60 -8.92 -9.67
N SER A 183 -5.76 -8.25 -9.58
CA SER A 183 -7.07 -8.91 -9.57
C SER A 183 -7.58 -9.32 -10.96
N GLY A 184 -7.09 -8.65 -12.01
CA GLY A 184 -7.54 -8.82 -13.39
C GLY A 184 -6.84 -9.94 -14.17
N SER A 185 -6.90 -9.82 -15.50
CA SER A 185 -6.12 -10.67 -16.41
C SER A 185 -4.63 -10.35 -16.33
N LEU A 186 -3.78 -11.28 -16.77
CA LEU A 186 -2.33 -11.04 -16.79
C LEU A 186 -1.95 -9.81 -17.63
N ALA A 187 -2.61 -9.62 -18.78
CA ALA A 187 -2.49 -8.40 -19.59
C ALA A 187 -2.98 -7.15 -18.85
N GLY A 188 -4.09 -7.27 -18.11
CA GLY A 188 -4.59 -6.19 -17.27
C GLY A 188 -3.61 -5.79 -16.17
N THR A 189 -2.92 -6.76 -15.55
CA THR A 189 -1.88 -6.48 -14.55
C THR A 189 -0.69 -5.74 -15.16
N VAL A 190 -0.23 -6.16 -16.34
CA VAL A 190 0.86 -5.46 -17.06
C VAL A 190 0.42 -4.04 -17.45
N ALA A 191 -0.79 -3.87 -17.98
CA ALA A 191 -1.32 -2.55 -18.35
C ALA A 191 -1.46 -1.63 -17.13
N ALA A 192 -1.96 -2.16 -16.00
CA ALA A 192 -2.05 -1.42 -14.75
C ALA A 192 -0.67 -1.00 -14.24
N LEU A 193 0.34 -1.88 -14.33
CA LEU A 193 1.72 -1.55 -13.97
C LEU A 193 2.27 -0.41 -14.85
N TYR A 194 2.02 -0.44 -16.16
CA TYR A 194 2.48 0.61 -17.06
C TYR A 194 1.79 1.95 -16.81
N SER A 195 0.48 1.96 -16.54
CA SER A 195 -0.24 3.18 -16.15
C SER A 195 0.32 3.75 -14.84
N LEU A 196 0.59 2.90 -13.84
CA LEU A 196 1.20 3.34 -12.58
C LEU A 196 2.61 3.90 -12.79
N ALA A 197 3.39 3.31 -13.69
CA ALA A 197 4.71 3.81 -14.04
C ALA A 197 4.64 5.18 -14.73
N GLU A 198 3.71 5.39 -15.66
CA GLU A 198 3.49 6.69 -16.30
C GLU A 198 3.14 7.77 -15.28
N HIS A 199 2.17 7.51 -14.40
CA HIS A 199 1.84 8.43 -13.31
C HIS A 199 3.02 8.73 -12.38
N THR A 200 3.92 7.77 -12.20
CA THR A 200 5.14 7.96 -11.39
C THR A 200 6.13 8.87 -12.10
N LYS A 201 6.35 8.67 -13.41
CA LYS A 201 7.18 9.57 -14.23
C LYS A 201 6.63 10.98 -14.25
N ASP A 202 5.31 11.12 -14.38
CA ASP A 202 4.66 12.44 -14.37
C ASP A 202 4.84 13.15 -13.02
N ARG A 203 4.70 12.44 -11.89
CA ARG A 203 4.98 13.00 -10.57
C ARG A 203 6.44 13.41 -10.39
N GLN A 204 7.38 12.60 -10.88
CA GLN A 204 8.80 12.95 -10.85
C GLN A 204 9.09 14.22 -11.67
N ARG A 205 8.48 14.35 -12.85
CA ARG A 205 8.61 15.54 -13.70
C ARG A 205 8.02 16.78 -13.02
N LEU A 206 6.83 16.66 -12.44
CA LEU A 206 6.19 17.76 -11.70
C LEU A 206 7.04 18.20 -10.51
N SER A 207 7.56 17.26 -9.71
CA SER A 207 8.43 17.57 -8.58
C SER A 207 9.73 18.28 -9.02
N ALA A 208 10.31 17.88 -10.15
CA ALA A 208 11.49 18.56 -10.71
C ALA A 208 11.16 20.00 -11.16
N ILE A 209 9.99 20.21 -11.76
CA ILE A 209 9.52 21.55 -12.18
C ILE A 209 9.28 22.43 -10.96
N GLU A 210 8.60 21.92 -9.93
CA GLU A 210 8.35 22.66 -8.67
C GLU A 210 9.66 23.09 -8.00
N GLN A 211 10.66 22.21 -7.95
CA GLN A 211 11.98 22.55 -7.43
C GLN A 211 12.70 23.61 -8.29
N ALA A 212 12.59 23.52 -9.61
CA ALA A 212 13.17 24.52 -10.50
C ALA A 212 12.49 25.88 -10.33
N GLN A 213 11.17 25.91 -10.19
CA GLN A 213 10.39 27.13 -9.92
C GLN A 213 10.80 27.77 -8.60
N ALA A 214 10.89 27.00 -7.52
CA ALA A 214 11.35 27.52 -6.23
C ALA A 214 12.76 28.15 -6.30
N ARG A 215 13.67 27.55 -7.09
CA ARG A 215 15.00 28.13 -7.33
C ARG A 215 14.91 29.44 -8.11
N MET A 216 14.17 29.47 -9.21
CA MET A 216 13.99 30.68 -10.02
C MET A 216 13.35 31.82 -9.22
N GLU A 217 12.35 31.52 -8.39
CA GLU A 217 11.72 32.52 -7.52
C GLU A 217 12.70 33.11 -6.52
N SER A 218 13.58 32.27 -5.93
CA SER A 218 14.62 32.74 -5.02
C SER A 218 15.65 33.64 -5.72
N GLU A 219 16.02 33.31 -6.96
CA GLU A 219 16.94 34.11 -7.78
C GLU A 219 16.30 35.44 -8.19
N ILE A 220 15.04 35.43 -8.61
CA ILE A 220 14.29 36.65 -8.96
C ILE A 220 14.18 37.57 -7.73
N ALA A 221 13.89 37.03 -6.55
CA ALA A 221 13.83 37.81 -5.32
C ALA A 221 15.19 38.45 -4.99
N ALA A 222 16.28 37.70 -5.13
CA ALA A 222 17.64 38.21 -4.93
C ALA A 222 18.00 39.32 -5.94
N LEU A 223 17.69 39.13 -7.22
CA LEU A 223 17.94 40.11 -8.28
C LEU A 223 17.11 41.38 -8.08
N LYS A 224 15.82 41.26 -7.70
CA LYS A 224 14.98 42.42 -7.37
C LYS A 224 15.54 43.22 -6.20
N ALA A 225 16.04 42.54 -5.16
CA ALA A 225 16.68 43.20 -4.03
C ALA A 225 17.98 43.92 -4.43
N GLN A 226 18.79 43.33 -5.31
CA GLN A 226 19.99 43.98 -5.85
C GLN A 226 19.66 45.19 -6.72
N LEU A 227 18.62 45.08 -7.55
CA LEU A 227 18.17 46.15 -8.45
C LEU A 227 17.62 47.34 -7.64
N ALA A 228 16.78 47.10 -6.64
CA ALA A 228 16.31 48.16 -5.73
C ALA A 228 17.47 48.86 -5.01
N GLN A 229 18.49 48.13 -4.57
CA GLN A 229 19.70 48.72 -4.00
C GLN A 229 20.53 49.53 -5.01
N HIS A 230 20.45 49.20 -6.29
CA HIS A 230 21.15 49.93 -7.35
C HIS A 230 20.39 51.21 -7.72
N GLU A 231 19.07 51.15 -7.82
CA GLU A 231 18.21 52.32 -8.07
C GLU A 231 18.43 53.39 -7.00
N VAL A 232 18.39 53.04 -5.71
CA VAL A 232 18.68 54.00 -4.62
C VAL A 232 20.07 54.63 -4.77
N ARG A 233 21.08 53.86 -5.23
CA ARG A 233 22.41 54.41 -5.48
C ARG A 233 22.41 55.38 -6.67
N MET A 234 21.69 55.06 -7.73
CA MET A 234 21.56 55.93 -8.90
C MET A 234 20.85 57.23 -8.51
N ASP A 235 19.73 57.17 -7.81
CA ASP A 235 18.95 58.35 -7.38
C ASP A 235 19.80 59.34 -6.58
N VAL A 236 20.60 58.84 -5.62
CA VAL A 236 21.53 59.68 -4.83
C VAL A 236 22.59 60.33 -5.72
N THR A 237 23.07 59.60 -6.73
CA THR A 237 24.12 60.07 -7.63
C THR A 237 23.57 61.10 -8.62
N GLU A 238 22.39 60.86 -9.19
CA GLU A 238 21.68 61.75 -10.12
C GLU A 238 21.21 63.04 -9.44
N ALA A 239 20.81 62.97 -8.17
CA ALA A 239 20.50 64.15 -7.36
C ALA A 239 21.74 65.00 -7.01
N GLY A 240 22.96 64.57 -7.39
CA GLY A 240 24.20 65.28 -7.08
C GLY A 240 24.53 65.33 -5.58
N ILE A 241 23.94 64.42 -4.78
CA ILE A 241 24.11 64.39 -3.34
C ILE A 241 25.47 63.78 -3.00
N ASP A 242 26.32 64.52 -2.26
CA ASP A 242 27.49 63.92 -1.64
C ASP A 242 27.05 62.95 -0.52
N ALA A 243 27.05 61.67 -0.87
CA ALA A 243 26.64 60.58 0.01
C ALA A 243 27.45 60.52 1.32
N LYS A 244 28.70 61.00 1.32
CA LYS A 244 29.53 60.99 2.53
C LYS A 244 29.09 62.10 3.49
N ALA A 245 28.87 63.31 2.97
CA ALA A 245 28.41 64.44 3.77
C ALA A 245 27.01 64.20 4.36
N THR A 246 26.09 63.64 3.58
CA THR A 246 24.75 63.27 4.05
C THR A 246 24.76 62.15 5.08
N ALA A 247 25.62 61.14 4.94
CA ALA A 247 25.79 60.10 5.96
C ALA A 247 26.25 60.66 7.31
N ILE A 248 27.12 61.67 7.30
CA ILE A 248 27.62 62.36 8.50
C ILE A 248 26.49 63.14 9.17
N LEU A 249 25.72 63.93 8.41
CA LEU A 249 24.59 64.70 8.93
C LEU A 249 23.52 63.79 9.56
N MET A 250 23.09 62.75 8.85
CA MET A 250 22.10 61.79 9.37
C MET A 250 22.59 61.11 10.66
N ARG A 251 23.90 60.91 10.82
CA ARG A 251 24.46 60.33 12.03
C ARG A 251 24.42 61.29 13.22
N ILE A 252 24.69 62.58 12.98
CA ILE A 252 24.55 63.64 13.99
C ILE A 252 23.08 63.77 14.43
N GLU A 253 22.14 63.60 13.50
CA GLU A 253 20.70 63.53 13.76
C GLU A 253 20.26 62.25 14.51
N GLY A 254 21.19 61.36 14.84
CA GLY A 254 20.93 60.16 15.64
C GLY A 254 20.42 58.96 14.85
N LYS A 255 20.43 58.99 13.51
CA LYS A 255 20.05 57.80 12.71
C LYS A 255 21.01 56.64 12.95
N SER A 256 20.46 55.43 12.92
CA SER A 256 21.28 54.23 13.05
C SER A 256 22.10 53.99 11.78
N LEU A 257 23.22 53.27 11.88
CA LEU A 257 24.04 52.91 10.72
C LEU A 257 23.26 52.08 9.69
N GLY A 258 22.22 51.35 10.12
CA GLY A 258 21.33 50.60 9.23
C GLY A 258 20.44 51.54 8.42
N ASP A 259 19.84 52.55 9.07
CA ASP A 259 18.94 53.49 8.39
C ASP A 259 19.68 54.35 7.37
N ILE A 260 20.90 54.79 7.70
CA ILE A 260 21.76 55.56 6.78
C ILE A 260 22.19 54.70 5.59
N ALA A 261 22.54 53.43 5.83
CA ALA A 261 22.88 52.48 4.77
C ALA A 261 21.72 52.24 3.80
N SER A 262 20.50 52.07 4.33
CA SER A 262 19.29 51.91 3.53
C SER A 262 18.95 53.18 2.73
N ALA A 263 19.04 54.37 3.35
CA ALA A 263 18.71 55.64 2.71
C ALA A 263 19.67 56.00 1.55
N LEU A 264 20.95 55.64 1.66
CA LEU A 264 21.96 55.96 0.65
C LEU A 264 22.27 54.79 -0.31
N GLY A 265 21.64 53.63 -0.11
CA GLY A 265 21.89 52.42 -0.89
C GLY A 265 23.32 51.88 -0.74
N ARG A 266 23.98 52.13 0.40
CA ARG A 266 25.39 51.73 0.65
C ARG A 266 25.48 50.60 1.67
N LYS A 267 26.52 49.78 1.59
CA LYS A 267 26.78 48.75 2.61
C LYS A 267 27.08 49.41 3.96
N ARG A 268 26.56 48.84 5.05
CA ARG A 268 26.77 49.33 6.43
C ARG A 268 28.24 49.57 6.78
N ALA A 269 29.14 48.68 6.33
CA ALA A 269 30.58 48.83 6.56
C ALA A 269 31.16 50.08 5.87
N THR A 270 30.67 50.41 4.68
CA THR A 270 31.05 51.62 3.95
C THR A 270 30.61 52.87 4.71
N VAL A 271 29.34 52.91 5.15
CA VAL A 271 28.82 54.01 5.97
C VAL A 271 29.61 54.13 7.27
N GLN A 272 29.86 53.03 7.97
CA GLN A 272 30.64 53.02 9.21
C GLN A 272 32.05 53.61 9.02
N SER A 273 32.68 53.42 7.86
CA SER A 273 33.97 54.04 7.56
C SER A 273 33.87 55.56 7.38
N TRP A 274 32.74 56.06 6.83
CA TRP A 274 32.53 57.47 6.57
C TRP A 274 32.24 58.28 7.83
N VAL A 275 31.54 57.69 8.79
CA VAL A 275 31.19 58.31 10.08
C VAL A 275 32.15 57.93 11.21
N ARG A 276 33.22 57.19 10.92
CA ARG A 276 34.29 56.92 11.90
C ARG A 276 35.06 58.21 12.15
N GLY A 277 34.72 58.93 13.22
CA GLY A 277 35.35 60.20 13.61
C GLY A 277 34.39 61.37 13.77
N VAL A 278 33.08 61.14 13.65
CA VAL A 278 31.99 62.05 14.01
C VAL A 278 31.35 61.55 15.30
#